data_AF-A0A497DZX2-F1
#
_entry.id   AF-A0A497DZX2-F1
#
_cell.length_a   1.000
_cell.length_b   1.000
_cell.length_c   1.000
_cell.angle_alpha   90.00
_cell.angle_beta   90.00
_cell.angle_gamma   90.00
#
_symmetry.space_group_name_H-M   'P 1'
#
loop_
_entity.id
_entity.type
_entity.pdbx_description
1 polymer ?
#
loop_
_entity_poly.entity_id
_entity_poly.type
_entity_poly.pdbx_seq_one_letter_code
_entity_poly.pdbx_strand_id
1 'polypeptide(L)'
;MLKKRPAESIYSEPNIITLTRLLASLSFFTLALIHHNETYNYIGLGLHWLGDVADGFVARFFHQETILGAEIDIIADRLECLFFFLNFLFFHPQLYLPVIVYLIDFAFVDFYLSYQFIKFDIISPNYFYKVDKTVHLLNYSPGGKFANSTIVPLLLIFLPRWWVLALIWAFGLIGIKLFSFHLLNKKRNIGKTSS
;
A
#
# COMPACT_ATOMS: atom_id res chain seq x y z
N MET A 1 4.06 14.98 25.52
CA MET A 1 4.48 13.60 25.19
C MET A 1 3.23 12.85 24.76
N LEU A 2 3.20 12.29 23.55
CA LEU A 2 2.02 11.57 23.04
C LEU A 2 1.78 10.30 23.88
N LYS A 3 0.50 9.99 24.13
CA LYS A 3 0.10 8.90 25.03
C LYS A 3 0.04 7.59 24.25
N LYS A 4 0.57 6.50 24.81
CA LYS A 4 0.41 5.15 24.24
C LYS A 4 -1.06 4.82 24.02
N ARG A 5 -1.37 4.06 22.96
CA ARG A 5 -2.74 3.65 22.62
C ARG A 5 -2.83 2.12 22.61
N PRO A 6 -3.95 1.54 23.10
CA PRO A 6 -4.21 0.10 22.94
C PRO A 6 -4.53 -0.22 21.48
N ALA A 7 -4.36 -1.48 21.07
CA ALA A 7 -4.51 -1.90 19.67
C ALA A 7 -5.94 -1.73 19.15
N GLU A 8 -6.93 -1.82 20.03
CA GLU A 8 -8.36 -1.70 19.74
C GLU A 8 -8.83 -0.24 19.70
N SER A 9 -7.92 0.72 19.92
CA SER A 9 -8.31 2.14 19.94
C SER A 9 -8.74 2.61 18.56
N ILE A 10 -9.87 3.31 18.50
CA ILE A 10 -10.39 3.93 17.28
C ILE A 10 -9.69 5.25 16.93
N TYR A 11 -8.91 5.80 17.88
CA TYR A 11 -8.24 7.07 17.72
C TYR A 11 -6.75 6.94 18.02
N SER A 12 -5.96 7.43 17.07
CA SER A 12 -4.53 7.61 17.22
C SER A 12 -4.11 8.87 16.47
N GLU A 13 -3.04 9.51 16.92
CA GLU A 13 -2.42 10.64 16.26
C GLU A 13 -1.91 10.27 14.85
N PRO A 14 -1.35 9.07 14.60
CA PRO A 14 -1.11 8.55 13.25
C PRO A 14 -2.34 8.58 12.34
N ASN A 15 -3.55 8.22 12.82
CA ASN A 15 -4.75 8.24 12.00
C ASN A 15 -5.05 9.66 11.46
N ILE A 16 -4.76 10.69 12.24
CA ILE A 16 -4.93 12.09 11.81
C ILE A 16 -3.92 12.43 10.71
N ILE A 17 -2.69 11.96 10.84
CA ILE A 17 -1.64 12.15 9.83
C ILE A 17 -2.08 11.47 8.52
N THR A 18 -2.53 10.22 8.58
CA THR A 18 -3.04 9.47 7.41
C THR A 18 -4.22 10.18 6.74
N LEU A 19 -5.21 10.65 7.51
CA LEU A 19 -6.36 11.39 6.95
C LEU A 19 -5.96 12.75 6.37
N THR A 20 -5.02 13.44 7.00
CA THR A 20 -4.51 14.73 6.51
C THR A 20 -3.73 14.55 5.21
N ARG A 21 -2.85 13.54 5.17
CA ARG A 21 -2.13 13.11 3.97
C ARG A 21 -3.11 12.81 2.85
N LEU A 22 -4.10 11.96 3.10
CA LEU A 22 -5.12 11.59 2.12
C LEU A 22 -5.81 12.82 1.51
N LEU A 23 -6.30 13.74 2.34
CA LEU A 23 -6.97 14.95 1.87
C LEU A 23 -6.02 15.86 1.07
N ALA A 24 -4.77 15.99 1.51
CA ALA A 24 -3.77 16.79 0.81
C ALA A 24 -3.44 16.19 -0.56
N SER A 25 -3.11 14.90 -0.63
CA SER A 25 -2.80 14.20 -1.89
C SER A 25 -3.97 14.26 -2.87
N LEU A 26 -5.20 13.96 -2.43
CA LEU A 26 -6.40 14.03 -3.27
C LEU A 26 -6.68 15.44 -3.80
N SER A 27 -6.40 16.48 -3.00
CA SER A 27 -6.52 17.87 -3.44
C SER A 27 -5.56 18.14 -4.60
N PHE A 28 -4.30 17.68 -4.49
CA PHE A 28 -3.31 17.83 -5.56
C PHE A 28 -3.63 16.99 -6.80
N PHE A 29 -4.14 15.76 -6.64
CA PHE A 29 -4.64 14.97 -7.78
C PHE A 29 -5.80 15.67 -8.48
N THR A 30 -6.70 16.32 -7.74
CA THR A 30 -7.80 17.10 -8.32
C THR A 30 -7.28 18.33 -9.08
N LEU A 31 -6.33 19.06 -8.48
CA LEU A 31 -5.68 20.20 -9.14
C LEU A 31 -4.97 19.81 -10.44
N ALA A 32 -4.40 18.61 -10.51
CA ALA A 32 -3.77 18.10 -11.73
C ALA A 32 -4.74 18.06 -12.92
N LEU A 33 -5.97 17.61 -12.68
CA LEU A 33 -7.03 17.56 -13.70
C LEU A 33 -7.57 18.95 -14.03
N ILE A 34 -7.87 19.78 -13.01
CA ILE A 34 -8.42 21.13 -13.21
C ILE A 34 -7.46 22.01 -14.01
N HIS A 35 -6.17 21.96 -13.71
CA HIS A 35 -5.16 22.78 -14.35
C HIS A 35 -4.47 22.10 -15.53
N HIS A 36 -4.86 20.86 -15.85
CA HIS A 36 -4.20 20.02 -16.87
C HIS A 36 -2.67 20.01 -16.73
N ASN A 37 -2.17 20.00 -15.49
CA ASN A 37 -0.75 20.07 -15.19
C ASN A 37 -0.34 18.86 -14.34
N GLU A 38 0.40 17.96 -14.96
CA GLU A 38 0.87 16.72 -14.35
C GLU A 38 1.76 16.94 -13.13
N THR A 39 2.41 18.12 -13.01
CA THR A 39 3.24 18.46 -11.84
C THR A 39 2.45 18.32 -10.53
N TYR A 40 1.17 18.70 -10.52
CA TYR A 40 0.32 18.54 -9.34
C TYR A 40 0.08 17.05 -9.00
N ASN A 41 0.03 16.17 -10.01
CA ASN A 41 -0.08 14.73 -9.80
C ASN A 41 1.16 14.18 -9.08
N TYR A 42 2.36 14.63 -9.48
CA TYR A 42 3.61 14.26 -8.82
C TYR A 42 3.76 14.85 -7.41
N ILE A 43 3.26 16.08 -7.17
CA ILE A 43 3.22 16.63 -5.81
C ILE A 43 2.30 15.79 -4.92
N GLY A 44 1.12 15.40 -5.40
CA GLY A 44 0.22 14.51 -4.68
C GLY A 44 0.87 13.16 -4.34
N LEU A 45 1.60 12.56 -5.29
CA LEU A 45 2.36 11.33 -5.05
C LEU A 45 3.45 11.53 -3.97
N GLY A 46 4.17 12.65 -4.03
CA GLY A 46 5.20 12.99 -3.04
C GLY A 46 4.62 13.17 -1.64
N LEU A 47 3.46 13.82 -1.51
CA LEU A 47 2.75 13.97 -0.23
C LEU A 47 2.29 12.62 0.34
N HIS A 48 1.75 11.75 -0.51
CA HIS A 48 1.40 10.38 -0.15
C HIS A 48 2.62 9.62 0.41
N TRP A 49 3.75 9.58 -0.31
CA TRP A 49 4.93 8.86 0.20
C TRP A 49 5.52 9.46 1.48
N LEU A 50 5.58 10.79 1.58
CA LEU A 50 6.08 11.44 2.79
C LEU A 50 5.16 11.21 3.99
N GLY A 51 3.86 11.24 3.78
CA GLY A 51 2.88 11.01 4.84
C GLY A 51 2.86 9.56 5.35
N ASP A 52 3.02 8.56 4.47
CA ASP A 52 3.13 7.14 4.83
C ASP A 52 4.36 6.81 5.66
N VAL A 53 5.48 7.46 5.33
CA VAL A 53 6.67 7.35 6.18
C VAL A 53 6.42 8.00 7.54
N ALA A 54 5.75 9.17 7.56
CA ALA A 54 5.53 9.95 8.77
C ALA A 54 4.55 9.28 9.74
N ASP A 55 3.38 8.82 9.29
CA ASP A 55 2.40 8.19 10.17
C ASP A 55 2.91 6.86 10.74
N GLY A 56 3.56 6.03 9.92
CA GLY A 56 4.16 4.79 10.36
C GLY A 56 5.28 5.03 11.37
N PHE A 57 6.09 6.08 11.17
CA PHE A 57 7.12 6.47 12.13
C PHE A 57 6.50 6.89 13.47
N VAL A 58 5.51 7.78 13.46
CA VAL A 58 4.83 8.26 14.66
C VAL A 58 4.15 7.09 15.40
N ALA A 59 3.47 6.19 14.67
CA ALA A 59 2.79 5.04 15.24
C ALA A 59 3.76 4.12 16.01
N ARG A 60 4.91 3.80 15.40
CA ARG A 60 5.91 2.92 16.01
C ARG A 60 6.65 3.59 17.15
N PHE A 61 7.05 4.86 16.97
CA PHE A 61 7.84 5.58 17.97
C PHE A 61 7.04 5.87 19.25
N PHE A 62 5.74 6.18 19.13
CA PHE A 62 4.88 6.48 20.27
C PHE A 62 4.02 5.29 20.76
N HIS A 63 4.19 4.10 20.17
CA HIS A 63 3.38 2.91 20.47
C HIS A 63 1.88 3.18 20.33
N GLN A 64 1.49 3.64 19.14
CA GLN A 64 0.13 3.98 18.76
C GLN A 64 -0.34 3.19 17.52
N GLU A 65 0.25 2.02 17.28
CA GLU A 65 -0.24 1.09 16.26
C GLU A 65 -1.60 0.53 16.70
N THR A 66 -2.63 0.75 15.88
CA THR A 66 -4.00 0.29 16.13
C THR A 66 -4.51 -0.50 14.92
N ILE A 67 -5.45 -1.42 15.15
CA ILE A 67 -6.08 -2.22 14.08
C ILE A 67 -6.80 -1.27 13.10
N LEU A 68 -7.63 -0.36 13.62
CA LEU A 68 -8.35 0.60 12.78
C LEU A 68 -7.39 1.52 12.02
N GLY A 69 -6.29 1.96 12.66
CA GLY A 69 -5.28 2.77 11.99
C GLY A 69 -4.64 2.04 10.81
N ALA A 70 -4.33 0.75 10.96
CA ALA A 70 -3.81 -0.07 9.87
C ALA A 70 -4.83 -0.27 8.74
N GLU A 71 -6.13 -0.45 9.07
CA GLU A 71 -7.18 -0.53 8.05
C GLU A 71 -7.33 0.76 7.26
N ILE A 72 -7.37 1.91 7.95
CA ILE A 72 -7.49 3.23 7.33
C ILE A 72 -6.29 3.49 6.41
N ASP A 73 -5.07 3.19 6.87
CA ASP A 73 -3.86 3.38 6.08
C ASP A 73 -3.84 2.52 4.81
N ILE A 74 -4.19 1.22 4.92
CA ILE A 74 -4.33 0.34 3.75
C ILE A 74 -5.31 0.92 2.73
N ILE A 75 -6.47 1.40 3.18
CA ILE A 75 -7.52 1.96 2.31
C ILE A 75 -7.08 3.28 1.70
N ALA A 76 -6.48 4.18 2.49
CA ALA A 76 -5.97 5.46 2.04
C ALA A 76 -4.92 5.27 0.93
N ASP A 77 -3.97 4.36 1.12
CA ASP A 77 -2.96 4.01 0.12
C ASP A 77 -3.56 3.54 -1.19
N ARG A 78 -4.60 2.67 -1.13
CA ARG A 78 -5.28 2.21 -2.36
C ARG A 78 -5.96 3.36 -3.08
N LEU A 79 -6.63 4.23 -2.34
CA LEU A 79 -7.34 5.37 -2.91
C LEU A 79 -6.37 6.37 -3.54
N GLU A 80 -5.30 6.75 -2.84
CA GLU A 80 -4.28 7.66 -3.36
C GLU A 80 -3.59 7.09 -4.60
N CYS A 81 -3.24 5.79 -4.57
CA CYS A 81 -2.65 5.10 -5.72
C CYS A 81 -3.60 5.08 -6.93
N LEU A 82 -4.88 4.77 -6.73
CA LEU A 82 -5.88 4.80 -7.80
C LEU A 82 -5.99 6.20 -8.43
N PHE A 83 -6.11 7.25 -7.62
CA PHE A 83 -6.19 8.63 -8.12
C PHE A 83 -4.93 9.03 -8.89
N PHE A 84 -3.75 8.73 -8.34
CA PHE A 84 -2.48 9.00 -9.01
C PHE A 84 -2.42 8.34 -10.40
N PHE A 85 -2.74 7.05 -10.48
CA PHE A 85 -2.62 6.30 -11.73
C PHE A 85 -3.72 6.61 -12.75
N LEU A 86 -4.94 6.93 -12.31
CA LEU A 86 -5.99 7.42 -13.21
C LEU A 86 -5.59 8.74 -13.86
N ASN A 87 -5.06 9.69 -13.07
CA ASN A 87 -4.49 10.92 -13.60
C ASN A 87 -3.27 10.65 -14.48
N PHE A 88 -2.38 9.76 -14.07
CA PHE A 88 -1.19 9.41 -14.83
C PHE A 88 -1.56 8.86 -16.22
N LEU A 89 -2.61 8.04 -16.33
CA LEU A 89 -3.12 7.56 -17.63
C LEU A 89 -3.80 8.64 -18.46
N PHE A 90 -4.40 9.65 -17.83
CA PHE A 90 -4.90 10.81 -18.55
C PHE A 90 -3.77 11.55 -19.28
N PHE A 91 -2.58 11.67 -18.66
CA PHE A 91 -1.40 12.30 -19.28
C PHE A 91 -0.58 11.35 -20.17
N HIS A 92 -0.56 10.05 -19.86
CA HIS A 92 0.24 9.02 -20.54
C HIS A 92 -0.60 7.80 -20.97
N PRO A 93 -1.58 7.98 -21.89
CA PRO A 93 -2.52 6.92 -22.26
C PRO A 93 -1.84 5.67 -22.85
N GLN A 94 -0.67 5.83 -23.48
CA GLN A 94 0.13 4.72 -24.01
C GLN A 94 0.62 3.73 -22.94
N LEU A 95 0.64 4.12 -21.67
CA LEU A 95 1.07 3.29 -20.54
C LEU A 95 -0.09 2.52 -19.87
N TYR A 96 -1.28 2.48 -20.48
CA TYR A 96 -2.47 1.84 -19.91
C TYR A 96 -2.24 0.39 -19.47
N LEU A 97 -1.52 -0.41 -20.25
CA LEU A 97 -1.37 -1.84 -19.98
C LEU A 97 -0.63 -2.13 -18.67
N PRO A 98 0.62 -1.66 -18.44
CA PRO A 98 1.31 -1.88 -17.17
C PRO A 98 0.60 -1.22 -15.99
N VAL A 99 -0.06 -0.07 -16.18
CA VAL A 99 -0.81 0.59 -15.11
C VAL A 99 -2.02 -0.24 -14.69
N ILE A 100 -2.82 -0.75 -15.62
CA ILE A 100 -4.00 -1.57 -15.29
C ILE A 100 -3.58 -2.85 -14.56
N VAL A 101 -2.53 -3.53 -15.02
CA VAL A 101 -2.04 -4.75 -14.34
C VAL A 101 -1.54 -4.42 -12.94
N TYR A 102 -0.82 -3.30 -12.78
CA TYR A 102 -0.39 -2.85 -11.46
C TYR A 102 -1.55 -2.46 -10.55
N LEU A 103 -2.59 -1.80 -11.06
CA LEU A 103 -3.78 -1.47 -10.28
C LEU A 103 -4.55 -2.72 -9.85
N ILE A 104 -4.64 -3.75 -10.70
CA ILE A 104 -5.22 -5.03 -10.33
C ILE A 104 -4.41 -5.67 -9.19
N ASP A 105 -3.08 -5.67 -9.29
CA ASP A 105 -2.24 -6.17 -8.20
C ASP A 105 -2.42 -5.34 -6.93
N PHE A 106 -2.09 -4.05 -6.98
CA PHE A 106 -2.01 -3.20 -5.81
C PHE A 106 -3.39 -2.92 -5.19
N ALA A 107 -4.40 -2.54 -5.98
CA ALA A 107 -5.69 -2.14 -5.43
C ALA A 107 -6.57 -3.34 -5.03
N PHE A 108 -6.35 -4.51 -5.62
CA PHE A 108 -7.21 -5.68 -5.37
C PHE A 108 -6.46 -6.85 -4.73
N VAL A 109 -5.44 -7.40 -5.38
CA VAL A 109 -4.75 -8.62 -4.91
C VAL A 109 -3.98 -8.35 -3.60
N ASP A 110 -3.18 -7.29 -3.59
CA ASP A 110 -2.39 -6.85 -2.44
C ASP A 110 -3.28 -6.30 -1.32
N PHE A 111 -4.38 -5.60 -1.66
CA PHE A 111 -5.39 -5.21 -0.68
C PHE A 111 -5.96 -6.44 0.04
N TYR A 112 -6.41 -7.44 -0.70
CA TYR A 112 -6.98 -8.65 -0.12
C TYR A 112 -5.98 -9.40 0.75
N LEU A 113 -4.71 -9.51 0.32
CA LEU A 113 -3.65 -10.15 1.10
C LEU A 113 -3.33 -9.34 2.38
N SER A 114 -3.21 -8.02 2.25
CA SER A 114 -2.95 -7.10 3.37
C SER A 114 -4.04 -7.24 4.41
N TYR A 115 -5.30 -7.16 4.01
CA TYR A 115 -6.46 -7.24 4.89
C TYR A 115 -6.61 -8.58 5.64
N GLN A 116 -5.90 -9.64 5.24
CA GLN A 116 -5.92 -10.90 6.00
C GLN A 116 -5.31 -10.80 7.39
N PHE A 117 -4.58 -9.72 7.69
CA PHE A 117 -3.99 -9.51 9.01
C PHE A 117 -5.05 -9.64 10.13
N ILE A 118 -6.28 -9.19 9.87
CA ILE A 118 -7.43 -9.32 10.79
C ILE A 118 -7.78 -10.78 11.06
N LYS A 119 -7.70 -11.64 10.03
CA LYS A 119 -8.02 -13.09 10.16
C LYS A 119 -7.02 -13.86 11.01
N PHE A 120 -5.85 -13.28 11.27
CA PHE A 120 -4.77 -13.88 12.05
C PHE A 120 -4.54 -13.16 13.40
N ASP A 121 -5.50 -12.32 13.83
CA ASP A 121 -5.46 -11.61 15.11
C ASP A 121 -4.16 -10.83 15.36
N ILE A 122 -3.57 -10.27 14.29
CA ILE A 122 -2.41 -9.39 14.36
C ILE A 122 -2.85 -7.92 14.21
N ILE A 123 -2.03 -6.99 14.71
CA ILE A 123 -2.39 -5.56 14.75
C ILE A 123 -2.35 -4.92 13.35
N SER A 124 -1.41 -5.33 12.51
CA SER A 124 -1.21 -4.78 11.16
C SER A 124 -0.40 -5.75 10.30
N PRO A 125 -0.32 -5.54 8.98
CA PRO A 125 0.48 -6.40 8.09
C PRO A 125 1.97 -6.46 8.45
N ASN A 126 2.51 -5.44 9.15
CA ASN A 126 3.89 -5.46 9.64
C ASN A 126 4.18 -6.65 10.56
N TYR A 127 3.14 -7.21 11.20
CA TYR A 127 3.25 -8.32 12.14
C TYR A 127 3.09 -9.71 11.50
N PHE A 128 2.99 -9.80 10.18
CA PHE A 128 2.89 -11.09 9.49
C PHE A 128 4.08 -12.03 9.78
N TYR A 129 5.23 -11.55 10.23
CA TYR A 129 6.36 -12.40 10.63
C TYR A 129 6.02 -13.36 11.78
N LYS A 130 4.98 -13.04 12.58
CA LYS A 130 4.45 -13.90 13.64
C LYS A 130 3.63 -15.08 13.09
N VAL A 131 3.06 -14.93 11.89
CA VAL A 131 2.24 -15.93 11.21
C VAL A 131 3.10 -16.74 10.22
N ASP A 132 3.78 -16.03 9.33
CA ASP A 132 4.68 -16.59 8.34
C ASP A 132 5.79 -15.60 7.95
N LYS A 133 7.04 -15.99 8.22
CA LYS A 133 8.23 -15.17 7.93
C LYS A 133 8.45 -14.95 6.43
N THR A 134 8.10 -15.92 5.58
CA THR A 134 8.25 -15.82 4.14
C THR A 134 7.25 -14.83 3.57
N VAL A 135 5.98 -14.92 3.97
CA VAL A 135 4.94 -13.95 3.60
C VAL A 135 5.34 -12.53 4.02
N HIS A 136 5.86 -12.38 5.25
CA HIS A 136 6.37 -11.10 5.71
C HIS A 136 7.55 -10.61 4.86
N LEU A 137 8.56 -11.45 4.64
CA LEU A 137 9.75 -11.08 3.88
C LEU A 137 9.40 -10.60 2.47
N LEU A 138 8.51 -11.32 1.79
CA LEU A 138 8.15 -11.04 0.40
C LEU A 138 7.26 -9.81 0.22
N ASN A 139 6.38 -9.49 1.16
CA ASN A 139 5.36 -8.44 0.97
C ASN A 139 5.49 -7.25 1.94
N TYR A 140 5.83 -7.51 3.21
CA TYR A 140 5.68 -6.53 4.29
C TYR A 140 7.00 -6.10 4.93
N SER A 141 8.11 -6.72 4.56
CA SER A 141 9.45 -6.22 4.88
C SER A 141 9.70 -4.88 4.19
N PRO A 142 10.65 -4.05 4.66
CA PRO A 142 10.99 -2.80 3.97
C PRO A 142 11.30 -2.98 2.48
N GLY A 143 12.04 -4.04 2.13
CA GLY A 143 12.33 -4.38 0.74
C GLY A 143 11.11 -4.88 -0.04
N GLY A 144 10.25 -5.70 0.59
CA GLY A 144 9.00 -6.16 -0.02
C GLY A 144 8.03 -5.02 -0.31
N LYS A 145 7.89 -4.08 0.63
CA LYS A 145 7.07 -2.87 0.45
C LYS A 145 7.61 -1.99 -0.67
N PHE A 146 8.91 -1.72 -0.69
CA PHE A 146 9.55 -0.96 -1.75
C PHE A 146 9.34 -1.61 -3.13
N ALA A 147 9.52 -2.93 -3.20
CA ALA A 147 9.28 -3.70 -4.42
C ALA A 147 7.83 -3.64 -4.89
N ASN A 148 6.88 -3.65 -3.96
CA ASN A 148 5.45 -3.62 -4.23
C ASN A 148 4.97 -2.22 -4.66
N SER A 149 5.22 -1.19 -3.86
CA SER A 149 4.56 0.12 -4.01
C SER A 149 5.37 1.15 -4.79
N THR A 150 6.70 0.98 -4.92
CA THR A 150 7.60 2.04 -5.40
C THR A 150 8.20 1.74 -6.77
N ILE A 151 8.62 0.49 -7.03
CA ILE A 151 9.33 0.14 -8.27
C ILE A 151 8.48 0.41 -9.52
N VAL A 152 7.20 0.01 -9.53
CA VAL A 152 6.35 0.21 -10.71
C VAL A 152 6.13 1.70 -11.01
N PRO A 153 5.72 2.56 -10.04
CA PRO A 153 5.68 4.00 -10.26
C PRO A 153 6.99 4.57 -10.79
N LEU A 154 8.14 4.22 -10.18
CA LEU A 154 9.43 4.75 -10.62
C LEU A 154 9.79 4.34 -12.06
N LEU A 155 9.55 3.08 -12.43
CA LEU A 155 9.78 2.60 -13.80
C LEU A 155 8.91 3.37 -14.80
N LEU A 156 7.64 3.60 -14.47
CA LEU A 156 6.70 4.29 -15.36
C LEU A 156 7.00 5.78 -15.48
N ILE A 157 7.39 6.45 -14.39
CA ILE A 157 7.70 7.88 -14.37
C ILE A 157 9.03 8.16 -15.05
N PHE A 158 10.09 7.42 -14.70
CA PHE A 158 11.45 7.76 -15.13
C PHE A 158 11.90 6.99 -16.38
N LEU A 159 11.32 5.81 -16.65
CA LEU A 159 11.69 4.95 -17.78
C LEU A 159 10.48 4.52 -18.62
N PRO A 160 9.60 5.45 -19.07
CA PRO A 160 8.35 5.11 -19.76
C PRO A 160 8.55 4.33 -21.06
N ARG A 161 9.70 4.45 -21.73
CA ARG A 161 10.02 3.65 -22.92
C ARG A 161 10.24 2.16 -22.61
N TRP A 162 10.59 1.83 -21.38
CA TRP A 162 10.86 0.49 -20.89
C TRP A 162 9.68 -0.05 -20.08
N TRP A 163 8.46 0.39 -20.37
CA TRP A 163 7.25 0.03 -19.65
C TRP A 163 7.00 -1.49 -19.56
N VAL A 164 7.56 -2.26 -20.50
CA VAL A 164 7.55 -3.74 -20.46
C VAL A 164 8.19 -4.27 -19.17
N LEU A 165 9.22 -3.60 -18.64
CA LEU A 165 9.82 -3.96 -17.35
C LEU A 165 8.83 -3.77 -16.20
N ALA A 166 8.07 -2.67 -16.21
CA ALA A 166 7.02 -2.42 -15.22
C ALA A 166 5.89 -3.48 -15.32
N LEU A 167 5.54 -3.90 -16.54
CA LEU A 167 4.56 -4.96 -16.76
C LEU A 167 5.03 -6.30 -16.20
N ILE A 168 6.26 -6.72 -16.54
CA ILE A 168 6.86 -7.96 -16.02
C ILE A 168 6.92 -7.92 -14.49
N TRP A 169 7.31 -6.77 -13.93
CA TRP A 169 7.37 -6.57 -12.49
C TRP A 169 5.99 -6.71 -11.84
N ALA A 170 4.96 -6.07 -12.40
CA ALA A 170 3.59 -6.16 -11.89
C ALA A 170 3.04 -7.60 -11.92
N PHE A 171 3.32 -8.38 -12.97
CA PHE A 171 2.97 -9.80 -13.00
C PHE A 171 3.75 -10.63 -11.97
N GLY A 172 5.04 -10.36 -11.80
CA GLY A 172 5.86 -11.00 -10.78
C GLY A 172 5.33 -10.73 -9.37
N LEU A 173 4.91 -9.49 -9.11
CA LEU A 173 4.22 -9.09 -7.89
C LEU A 173 2.94 -9.91 -7.67
N ILE A 174 2.05 -10.01 -8.65
CA ILE A 174 0.83 -10.85 -8.55
C ILE A 174 1.21 -12.30 -8.18
N GLY A 175 2.23 -12.87 -8.84
CA GLY A 175 2.73 -14.21 -8.54
C GLY A 175 3.17 -14.37 -7.09
N ILE A 176 3.89 -13.39 -6.54
CA ILE A 176 4.30 -13.36 -5.12
C ILE A 176 3.08 -13.35 -4.19
N LYS A 177 2.03 -12.57 -4.49
CA LYS A 177 0.84 -12.50 -3.63
C LYS A 177 0.03 -13.78 -3.69
N LEU A 178 -0.14 -14.37 -4.87
CA LEU A 178 -0.81 -15.67 -5.02
C LEU A 178 -0.08 -16.78 -4.27
N PHE A 179 1.26 -16.79 -4.34
CA PHE A 179 2.08 -17.71 -3.54
C PHE A 179 1.91 -17.46 -2.03
N SER A 180 1.92 -16.20 -1.61
CA SER A 180 1.73 -15.81 -0.21
C SER A 180 0.35 -16.25 0.30
N PHE A 181 -0.69 -16.11 -0.52
CA PHE A 181 -2.04 -16.57 -0.21
C PHE A 181 -2.10 -18.09 -0.03
N HIS A 182 -1.43 -18.84 -0.91
CA HIS A 182 -1.33 -20.29 -0.79
C HIS A 182 -0.67 -20.70 0.54
N LEU A 183 0.42 -20.03 0.94
CA LEU A 183 1.09 -20.29 2.22
C LEU A 183 0.18 -20.02 3.42
N LEU A 184 -0.52 -18.88 3.44
CA LEU A 184 -1.43 -18.51 4.53
C LEU A 184 -2.60 -19.49 4.65
N ASN A 185 -3.21 -19.90 3.53
CA ASN A 185 -4.29 -20.89 3.53
C ASN A 185 -3.85 -22.25 4.06
N LYS A 186 -2.66 -22.72 3.65
CA LYS A 186 -2.10 -23.97 4.14
C LYS A 186 -1.96 -23.96 5.67
N LYS A 187 -1.45 -22.87 6.24
CA LYS A 187 -1.31 -22.74 7.70
C LYS A 187 -2.63 -22.70 8.44
N ARG A 188 -3.61 -21.97 7.91
CA ARG A 188 -4.95 -21.91 8.50
C ARG A 188 -5.61 -23.29 8.56
N ASN A 189 -5.43 -24.10 7.53
CA ASN A 189 -6.00 -25.44 7.48
C ASN A 189 -5.33 -26.38 8.49
N ILE A 190 -4.01 -26.27 8.69
CA ILE A 190 -3.28 -27.05 9.70
C ILE A 190 -3.76 -26.72 11.12
N GLY A 191 -3.95 -25.43 11.44
CA GLY A 191 -4.42 -25.00 12.76
C GLY A 191 -5.84 -25.47 13.10
N LYS A 192 -6.69 -25.67 12.09
CA LYS A 192 -8.06 -26.21 12.25
C LYS A 192 -8.11 -27.73 12.43
N THR A 193 -7.10 -28.46 11.97
CA THR A 193 -7.03 -29.93 12.14
C THR A 193 -6.40 -30.35 13.46
N SER A 194 -5.79 -29.41 14.19
CA SER A 194 -5.17 -29.62 15.51
C SER A 194 -6.03 -29.17 16.70
N SER A 195 -7.25 -28.69 16.45
CA SER A 195 -8.26 -28.28 17.44
C SER A 195 -9.44 -29.23 17.42
#